data_AF-A0A2P7BV07-F1
#
_entry.id   AF-A0A2P7BV07-F1
#
_cell.length_a   1.000
_cell.length_b   1.000
_cell.length_c   1.000
_cell.angle_alpha   90.00
_cell.angle_beta   90.00
_cell.angle_gamma   90.00
#
_symmetry.space_group_name_H-M   'P 1'
#
loop_
_entity.id
_entity.type
_entity.pdbx_description
1 polymer ?
#
loop_
_entity_poly.entity_id
_entity_poly.type
_entity_poly.pdbx_seq_one_letter_code
_entity_poly.pdbx_strand_id
1 'polypeptide(L)' 'MTIRGPHRTRDHPDRCFECQRAIAVRLNELMRDAQQAGWNKAEVLAAIIDMADAESLRMHVNIRLSVETELRKLMKKRDV' A
#
# COMPACT_ATOMS: atom_id res chain seq x y z
N MET A 1 9.84 3.99 -17.26
CA MET A 1 8.98 2.78 -17.38
C MET A 1 7.67 2.99 -16.61
N THR A 2 6.53 2.59 -17.15
CA THR A 2 5.22 2.68 -16.47
C THR A 2 4.88 1.38 -15.74
N ILE A 3 4.19 1.47 -14.60
CA ILE A 3 3.68 0.30 -13.87
C ILE A 3 2.50 -0.25 -14.66
N ARG A 4 2.54 -1.54 -15.00
CA ARG A 4 1.44 -2.19 -15.74
C ARG A 4 0.25 -2.42 -14.81
N GLY A 5 -0.96 -2.19 -15.34
CA GLY A 5 -2.20 -2.51 -14.64
C GLY A 5 -2.36 -4.00 -14.35
N PRO A 6 -3.23 -4.37 -13.40
CA PRO A 6 -3.53 -5.77 -13.11
C PRO A 6 -4.23 -6.42 -14.30
N HIS A 7 -3.80 -7.64 -14.67
CA HIS A 7 -4.46 -8.44 -15.72
C HIS A 7 -5.43 -9.46 -15.12
N ARG A 8 -5.20 -9.84 -13.86
CA ARG A 8 -6.05 -10.77 -13.11
C ARG A 8 -7.13 -10.06 -12.31
N THR A 9 -8.27 -10.75 -12.15
CA THR A 9 -9.38 -10.32 -11.30
C THR A 9 -8.96 -10.27 -9.82
N ARG A 10 -9.69 -9.47 -9.03
CA ARG A 10 -9.34 -9.15 -7.64
C ARG A 10 -9.04 -10.38 -6.77
N ASP A 11 -9.80 -11.46 -6.95
CA ASP A 11 -9.78 -12.65 -6.09
C ASP A 11 -8.82 -13.73 -6.60
N HIS A 12 -8.11 -13.48 -7.71
CA HIS A 12 -7.16 -14.44 -8.23
C HIS A 12 -5.96 -14.59 -7.27
N PRO A 13 -5.58 -15.81 -6.85
CA PRO A 13 -4.52 -16.03 -5.86
C PRO A 13 -3.19 -15.38 -6.24
N ASP A 14 -2.82 -15.46 -7.52
CA ASP A 14 -1.56 -14.89 -8.00
C ASP A 14 -1.56 -13.37 -8.26
N ARG A 15 -2.66 -12.66 -7.99
CA ARG A 15 -2.73 -11.21 -8.25
C ARG A 15 -1.75 -10.41 -7.39
N CYS A 16 -1.45 -10.91 -6.18
CA CYS A 16 -0.42 -10.32 -5.32
C CYS A 16 0.97 -10.38 -5.97
N PHE A 17 1.35 -11.55 -6.50
CA PHE A 17 2.63 -11.73 -7.19
C PHE A 17 2.74 -10.88 -8.47
N GLU A 18 1.63 -10.70 -9.21
CA GLU A 18 1.61 -9.78 -10.35
C GLU A 18 1.86 -8.34 -9.95
N CYS A 19 1.22 -7.89 -8.88
CA CYS A 19 1.41 -6.54 -8.34
C CYS A 19 2.88 -6.33 -7.96
N GLN A 20 3.47 -7.27 -7.20
CA GLN A 20 4.88 -7.25 -6.82
C GLN A 20 5.80 -7.17 -8.05
N ARG A 21 5.57 -8.00 -9.07
CA ARG A 21 6.37 -8.00 -10.29
C ARG A 21 6.22 -6.71 -11.10
N ALA A 22 5.03 -6.11 -11.12
CA ALA A 22 4.77 -4.86 -11.83
C ALA A 22 5.52 -3.67 -11.20
N ILE A 23 5.68 -3.66 -9.87
CA ILE A 23 6.37 -2.57 -9.15
C ILE A 23 7.87 -2.81 -8.96
N ALA A 24 8.33 -4.06 -8.98
CA ALA A 24 9.71 -4.44 -8.64
C ALA A 24 10.77 -3.69 -9.46
N VAL A 25 10.52 -3.44 -10.75
CA VAL A 25 11.47 -2.70 -11.59
C VAL A 25 11.67 -1.27 -11.07
N ARG A 26 10.58 -0.55 -10.80
CA ARG A 26 10.62 0.83 -10.30
C ARG A 26 11.21 0.90 -8.89
N LEU A 27 10.91 -0.09 -8.04
CA LEU A 27 11.49 -0.16 -6.70
C LEU A 27 13.02 -0.33 -6.75
N ASN A 28 13.51 -1.18 -7.65
CA ASN A 28 14.96 -1.35 -7.84
C ASN A 28 15.63 -0.09 -8.41
N GLU A 29 14.98 0.64 -9.31
CA GLU A 29 15.47 1.94 -9.78
C GLU A 29 15.58 2.93 -8.62
N LEU A 30 14.53 3.07 -7.81
CA LEU A 30 14.54 3.92 -6.63
C LEU A 30 15.68 3.57 -5.65
N MET A 31 15.87 2.28 -5.40
CA MET A 31 16.97 1.81 -4.55
C MET A 31 18.33 2.21 -5.12
N ARG A 32 18.55 2.04 -6.43
CA ARG A 32 19.80 2.43 -7.09
C ARG A 32 20.03 3.94 -7.05
N ASP A 33 18.99 4.73 -7.22
CA ASP A 33 19.10 6.20 -7.20
C ASP A 33 19.48 6.69 -5.80
N ALA A 34 18.87 6.11 -4.75
CA ALA A 34 19.23 6.41 -3.37
C ALA A 34 20.68 5.97 -3.05
N GLN A 35 21.11 4.81 -3.56
CA GLN A 35 22.50 4.38 -3.41
C GLN A 35 23.50 5.31 -4.10
N GLN A 36 23.16 5.80 -5.31
CA GLN A 36 23.99 6.80 -6.01
C GLN A 36 24.06 8.14 -5.27
N ALA A 37 23.01 8.50 -4.52
CA ALA A 37 23.00 9.66 -3.65
C ALA A 37 23.79 9.47 -2.34
N GLY A 38 24.36 8.27 -2.10
CA GLY A 38 25.22 7.97 -0.95
C GLY A 38 24.54 7.21 0.20
N TRP A 39 23.25 6.88 0.08
CA TRP A 39 22.56 6.06 1.08
C TRP A 39 22.98 4.61 0.97
N ASN A 40 23.16 3.92 2.09
CA ASN A 40 23.47 2.50 2.04
C ASN A 40 22.19 1.68 1.78
N LYS A 41 22.36 0.45 1.28
CA LYS A 41 21.23 -0.42 0.91
C LYS A 41 20.28 -0.72 2.08
N ALA A 42 20.82 -0.86 3.28
CA ALA A 42 20.04 -1.19 4.48
C ALA A 42 19.16 0.00 4.91
N GLU A 43 19.69 1.22 4.87
CA GLU A 43 18.94 2.46 5.16
C GLU A 43 17.78 2.63 4.19
N VAL A 44 18.03 2.47 2.90
CA VAL A 44 17.00 2.63 1.87
C VAL A 44 15.89 1.60 2.05
N LEU A 45 16.26 0.34 2.32
CA LEU A 45 15.28 -0.72 2.55
C LEU A 45 14.46 -0.49 3.82
N ALA A 46 15.11 -0.10 4.93
CA ALA A 46 14.43 0.22 6.18
C ALA A 46 13.43 1.36 5.99
N ALA A 47 13.84 2.45 5.32
CA ALA A 47 12.95 3.59 5.05
C ALA A 47 11.74 3.20 4.20
N ILE A 48 11.91 2.33 3.18
CA ILE A 48 10.81 1.82 2.36
C ILE A 48 9.82 1.01 3.21
N ILE A 49 10.32 0.15 4.09
CA ILE A 49 9.48 -0.66 5.00
C ILE A 49 8.71 0.25 5.95
N ASP A 50 9.38 1.20 6.60
CA ASP A 50 8.74 2.13 7.54
C ASP A 50 7.63 2.94 6.86
N MET A 51 7.85 3.40 5.63
CA MET A 51 6.82 4.10 4.85
C MET A 51 5.64 3.20 4.48
N ALA A 52 5.90 1.94 4.10
CA ALA A 52 4.87 0.97 3.76
C ALA A 52 4.00 0.60 4.99
N ASP A 53 4.64 0.40 6.14
CA ASP A 53 3.95 0.11 7.40
C ASP A 53 3.11 1.32 7.86
N ALA A 54 3.67 2.53 7.78
CA ALA A 54 2.93 3.75 8.09
C ALA A 54 1.69 3.92 7.19
N GLU A 55 1.80 3.63 5.90
CA GLU A 55 0.66 3.72 4.98
C GLU A 55 -0.37 2.62 5.24
N SER A 56 0.06 1.39 5.53
CA SER A 56 -0.82 0.29 5.95
C SER A 56 -1.65 0.69 7.18
N LEU A 57 -1.00 1.26 8.20
CA LEU A 57 -1.68 1.75 9.40
C LEU A 57 -2.71 2.84 9.07
N ARG A 58 -2.39 3.80 8.20
CA ARG A 58 -3.35 4.84 7.76
C ARG A 58 -4.56 4.25 7.05
N MET A 59 -4.35 3.27 6.17
CA MET A 59 -5.46 2.57 5.48
C MET A 59 -6.40 1.91 6.49
N HIS A 60 -5.86 1.23 7.52
CA HIS A 60 -6.67 0.62 8.57
C HIS A 60 -7.42 1.64 9.44
N VAL A 61 -6.79 2.76 9.79
CA VAL A 61 -7.44 3.86 10.54
C VAL A 61 -8.60 4.45 9.74
N ASN A 62 -8.42 4.68 8.45
CA ASN A 62 -9.47 5.19 7.57
C ASN A 62 -10.66 4.22 7.48
N ILE A 63 -10.39 2.92 7.37
CA ILE A 63 -11.43 1.88 7.38
C ILE A 63 -12.22 1.92 8.69
N ARG A 64 -11.55 1.98 9.85
CA ARG A 64 -12.22 2.03 11.16
C ARG A 64 -13.14 3.24 11.29
N LEU A 65 -12.66 4.44 10.94
CA LEU A 65 -13.45 5.67 10.99
C LEU A 65 -14.66 5.61 10.06
N SER A 66 -14.52 5.00 8.88
CA SER A 66 -15.63 4.80 7.95
C SER A 66 -16.69 3.88 8.53
N VAL A 67 -16.28 2.75 9.13
CA VAL A 67 -17.21 1.79 9.75
C VAL A 67 -17.95 2.42 10.93
N GLU A 68 -17.25 3.12 11.82
CA GLU A 68 -17.87 3.81 12.97
C GLU A 68 -18.90 4.86 12.51
N THR A 69 -18.59 5.60 11.45
CA THR A 69 -19.49 6.62 10.90
C THR A 69 -20.77 5.99 10.35
N GLU A 70 -20.66 4.93 9.57
CA GLU A 70 -21.83 4.23 9.01
C GLU A 70 -22.65 3.53 10.10
N LEU A 71 -22.01 2.92 11.10
CA LEU A 71 -22.72 2.35 12.26
C LEU A 71 -23.51 3.41 13.01
N ARG A 72 -22.93 4.58 13.29
CA ARG A 72 -23.65 5.69 13.94
C ARG A 72 -24.85 6.16 13.13
N LYS A 73 -24.74 6.23 11.80
CA LYS A 73 -25.87 6.59 10.91
C LYS A 73 -26.99 5.54 10.98
N LEU A 74 -26.65 4.25 10.95
CA LEU A 74 -27.62 3.16 11.04
C LEU A 74 -28.32 3.14 12.41
N MET A 75 -27.58 3.34 13.49
CA MET A 75 -28.15 3.43 14.84
C MET A 75 -29.15 4.58 14.94
N LYS A 76 -28.81 5.78 14.44
CA LYS A 76 -29.73 6.94 14.43
C LYS A 76 -30.98 6.73 13.58
N LYS A 77 -30.90 5.98 12.47
CA LYS A 77 -32.06 5.67 11.62
C LYS A 77 -33.01 4.63 12.22
N ARG A 78 -32.54 3.81 13.16
CA ARG A 78 -33.35 2.79 13.83
C ARG A 78 -34.19 3.37 14.98
N ASP A 79 -33.78 4.52 15.50
CA ASP A 79 -34.43 5.22 16.62
C ASP A 79 -35.49 6.25 16.16
N VAL A 80 -35.86 6.26 14.87
CA VAL A 80 -36.90 7.09 14.23
C VAL A 80 -37.88 6.17 13.52
#